data_AF-A0A9Q3KV39-F1
#
_entry.id   AF-A0A9Q3KV39-F1
#
_cell.length_a   1.000
_cell.length_b   1.000
_cell.length_c   1.000
_cell.angle_alpha   90.00
_cell.angle_beta   90.00
_cell.angle_gamma   90.00
#
_symmetry.space_group_name_H-M   'P 1'
#
loop_
_entity.id
_entity.type
_entity.pdbx_description
1 polymer ?
#
loop_
_entity_poly.entity_id
_entity_poly.type
_entity_poly.pdbx_seq_one_letter_code
_entity_poly.pdbx_strand_id
1 'polypeptide(L)'
;MSAVNRSLINLVLEECHDTPFSGHLSEDRTRGKVKTCIWWPMWQKDVAEYCKTCEGCQKASQSTGKRLGNMIKIQELSRPWEIFHMNWVTGLPPGGDGSYNACLVFVDRFSQTPIL
;
A
#
# COMPACT_ATOMS: atom_id res chain seq x y z
N MET A 1 16.13 -40.42 11.35
CA MET A 1 15.77 -39.16 10.65
C MET A 1 14.27 -39.21 10.39
N SER A 2 13.47 -38.49 11.18
CA SER A 2 12.00 -38.57 11.08
C SER A 2 11.57 -38.03 9.72
N ALA A 3 10.79 -38.82 8.98
CA ALA A 3 10.28 -38.43 7.68
C ALA A 3 9.35 -37.22 7.84
N VAL A 4 9.72 -36.09 7.23
CA VAL A 4 8.91 -34.87 7.25
C VAL A 4 7.72 -35.07 6.32
N ASN A 5 6.51 -35.16 6.87
CA ASN A 5 5.28 -35.30 6.09
C ASN A 5 4.94 -33.97 5.40
N ARG A 6 5.28 -33.85 4.11
CA ARG A 6 5.05 -32.64 3.32
C ARG A 6 3.58 -32.32 3.11
N SER A 7 2.71 -33.33 2.99
CA SER A 7 1.27 -33.11 2.84
C SER A 7 0.66 -32.41 4.06
N LEU A 8 1.08 -32.81 5.26
CA LEU A 8 0.64 -32.17 6.51
C LEU A 8 1.16 -30.73 6.61
N ILE A 9 2.40 -30.47 6.19
CA ILE A 9 2.96 -29.12 6.17
C ILE A 9 2.14 -28.20 5.26
N ASN A 10 1.85 -28.65 4.04
CA ASN A 10 1.07 -27.85 3.09
C ASN A 10 -0.32 -27.53 3.64
N LEU A 11 -1.00 -28.51 4.25
CA LEU A 11 -2.31 -28.29 4.88
C LEU A 11 -2.23 -27.23 5.98
N VAL A 12 -1.21 -27.27 6.83
CA VAL A 12 -1.05 -26.26 7.90
C VAL A 12 -0.75 -24.87 7.33
N LEU A 13 0.05 -24.78 6.27
CA LEU A 13 0.34 -23.50 5.60
C LEU A 13 -0.93 -22.89 4.99
N GLU A 14 -1.73 -23.70 4.30
CA GLU A 14 -3.03 -23.30 3.73
C GLU A 14 -3.99 -22.81 4.83
N GLU A 15 -4.15 -23.58 5.91
CA GLU A 15 -5.00 -23.21 7.04
C GLU A 15 -4.56 -21.89 7.71
N CYS A 16 -3.25 -21.70 7.86
CA CYS A 16 -2.68 -20.52 8.51
C CYS A 16 -2.66 -19.27 7.65
N HIS A 17 -2.77 -19.39 6.32
CA HIS A 17 -2.61 -18.27 5.39
C HIS A 17 -3.84 -18.02 4.49
N ASP A 18 -4.37 -19.06 3.85
CA ASP A 18 -5.34 -18.94 2.75
C ASP A 18 -6.81 -19.02 3.19
N THR A 19 -7.07 -19.52 4.39
CA THR A 19 -8.46 -19.58 4.89
C THR A 19 -9.06 -18.16 5.01
N PRO A 20 -10.37 -17.98 4.78
CA PRO A 20 -11.03 -16.68 4.94
C PRO A 20 -10.83 -16.05 6.33
N PHE A 21 -10.67 -16.89 7.36
CA PHE A 21 -10.40 -16.47 8.74
C PHE A 21 -8.94 -16.10 8.99
N SER A 22 -8.01 -16.60 8.17
CA SER A 22 -6.62 -16.16 8.16
C SER A 22 -6.47 -14.89 7.32
N GLY A 23 -7.18 -14.76 6.20
CA GLY A 23 -7.26 -13.52 5.45
C GLY A 23 -5.91 -13.06 4.90
N HIS A 24 -5.06 -14.00 4.47
CA HIS A 24 -3.76 -13.69 3.87
C HIS A 24 -2.86 -12.86 4.79
N LEU A 25 -2.71 -13.30 6.05
CA LEU A 25 -1.87 -12.64 7.05
C LEU A 25 -0.45 -12.35 6.52
N SER A 26 0.15 -11.28 7.05
CA SER A 26 1.57 -11.01 6.86
C SER A 26 2.43 -12.20 7.30
N GLU A 27 3.61 -12.36 6.69
CA GLU A 27 4.53 -13.45 6.99
C GLU A 27 4.76 -13.64 8.50
N ASP A 28 5.01 -12.55 9.24
CA ASP A 28 5.23 -12.60 10.69
C ASP A 28 4.02 -13.17 11.46
N ARG A 29 2.81 -12.80 11.05
CA ARG A 29 1.58 -13.29 11.68
C ARG A 29 1.31 -14.75 11.30
N THR A 30 1.56 -15.13 10.05
CA THR A 30 1.50 -16.52 9.59
C THR A 30 2.49 -17.40 10.36
N ARG A 31 3.74 -16.94 10.54
CA ARG A 31 4.74 -17.62 11.38
C ARG A 31 4.24 -17.80 12.81
N GLY A 32 3.57 -16.79 13.37
CA GLY A 32 2.95 -16.85 14.69
C GLY A 32 1.93 -17.99 14.81
N LYS A 33 1.04 -18.15 13.82
CA LYS A 33 0.07 -19.25 13.79
C LYS A 33 0.74 -20.61 13.63
N VAL A 34 1.62 -20.76 12.63
CA VAL A 34 2.29 -22.03 12.34
C VAL A 34 3.06 -22.55 13.55
N LYS A 35 3.74 -21.66 14.29
CA LYS A 35 4.48 -21.99 15.52
C LYS A 35 3.62 -22.68 16.58
N THR A 36 2.32 -22.42 16.62
CA THR A 36 1.38 -23.03 17.58
C THR A 36 0.82 -24.38 17.13
N CYS A 37 0.91 -24.70 15.84
CA CYS A 37 0.30 -25.89 15.25
C CYS A 37 1.29 -27.06 15.18
N ILE A 38 2.47 -26.86 14.59
CA ILE A 38 3.41 -27.95 14.31
C ILE A 38 4.84 -27.41 14.12
N TRP A 39 5.84 -28.27 14.35
CA TRP A 39 7.24 -27.96 14.15
C TRP A 39 7.90 -28.90 13.14
N TRP A 40 8.74 -28.36 12.25
CA TRP A 40 9.61 -29.12 11.36
C TRP A 40 10.91 -28.37 11.04
N PRO A 41 11.97 -29.04 10.53
CA PRO A 41 13.19 -28.36 10.13
C PRO A 41 12.92 -27.31 9.04
N MET A 42 13.46 -26.11 9.22
CA MET A 42 13.30 -24.97 8.29
C MET A 42 11.86 -24.43 8.14
N TRP A 43 10.96 -24.70 9.09
CA TRP A 43 9.56 -24.22 9.00
C TRP A 43 9.41 -22.72 8.72
N GLN A 44 10.28 -21.89 9.28
CA GLN A 44 10.28 -20.45 9.04
C GLN A 44 10.53 -20.08 7.57
N LYS A 45 11.43 -20.82 6.91
CA LYS A 45 11.76 -20.63 5.50
C LYS A 45 10.60 -21.07 4.61
N ASP A 46 9.97 -22.18 4.95
CA ASP A 46 8.81 -22.69 4.21
C ASP A 46 7.62 -21.73 4.32
N VAL A 47 7.36 -21.16 5.51
CA VAL A 47 6.32 -20.11 5.69
C VAL A 47 6.63 -18.86 4.87
N ALA A 48 7.89 -18.40 4.90
CA ALA A 48 8.33 -17.24 4.14
C ALA A 48 8.11 -17.43 2.64
N GLU A 49 8.53 -18.59 2.11
CA GLU A 49 8.36 -18.92 0.71
C GLU A 49 6.88 -19.01 0.34
N TYR A 50 6.05 -19.66 1.17
CA TYR A 50 4.61 -19.78 0.95
C TYR A 50 3.90 -18.42 0.87
N CYS A 51 4.14 -17.53 1.83
CA CYS A 51 3.56 -16.19 1.82
C CYS A 51 4.07 -15.37 0.63
N LYS A 52 5.35 -15.55 0.27
CA LYS A 52 5.98 -14.83 -0.85
C LYS A 52 5.42 -15.28 -2.20
N THR A 53 5.05 -16.54 -2.36
CA THR A 53 4.50 -17.09 -3.63
C THR A 53 2.97 -17.03 -3.71
N CYS A 54 2.27 -16.57 -2.67
CA CYS A 54 0.82 -16.42 -2.69
C CYS A 54 0.38 -15.37 -3.73
N GLU A 55 -0.35 -15.82 -4.75
CA GLU A 55 -0.83 -14.97 -5.85
C GLU A 55 -1.78 -13.85 -5.36
N GLY A 56 -2.66 -14.18 -4.41
CA GLY A 56 -3.58 -13.21 -3.81
C GLY A 56 -2.84 -12.08 -3.09
N CYS A 57 -1.83 -12.44 -2.27
CA CYS A 57 -0.97 -11.47 -1.61
C CYS A 57 -0.15 -10.64 -2.61
N GLN A 58 0.43 -11.27 -3.63
CA GLN A 58 1.24 -10.56 -4.62
C GLN A 58 0.44 -9.56 -5.44
N LYS A 59 -0.82 -9.89 -5.77
CA LYS A 59 -1.73 -8.98 -6.49
C LYS A 59 -2.25 -7.85 -5.61
N ALA A 60 -2.55 -8.13 -4.34
CA ALA A 60 -3.06 -7.14 -3.40
C ALA A 60 -1.97 -6.22 -2.83
N SER A 61 -0.75 -6.73 -2.70
CA SER A 61 0.40 -5.98 -2.18
C SER A 61 0.84 -4.93 -3.19
N GLN A 62 0.51 -3.67 -2.92
CA GLN A 62 1.19 -2.56 -3.56
C GLN A 62 2.64 -2.59 -3.10
N SER A 63 3.60 -2.73 -4.02
CA SER A 63 5.01 -2.83 -3.67
C SER A 63 5.46 -1.61 -2.82
N THR A 64 5.52 -1.77 -1.50
CA THR A 64 5.99 -0.70 -0.59
C THR A 64 7.53 -0.54 -0.65
N GLY A 65 8.21 -1.38 -1.43
CA GLY A 65 9.66 -1.47 -1.50
C GLY A 65 10.35 -0.48 -2.44
N LYS A 66 9.61 0.30 -3.24
CA LYS A 66 10.25 1.48 -3.84
C LYS A 66 10.50 2.44 -2.69
N ARG A 67 11.78 2.70 -2.38
CA ARG A 67 12.16 3.91 -1.64
C ARG A 67 11.33 5.04 -2.21
N LEU A 68 10.50 5.66 -1.38
CA LEU A 68 9.94 6.96 -1.71
C LEU A 68 11.13 7.78 -2.20
N GLY A 69 11.10 8.18 -3.48
CA GLY A 69 12.19 8.94 -4.04
C GLY A 69 12.48 10.12 -3.11
N ASN A 70 13.76 10.47 -2.95
CA ASN A 70 14.09 11.66 -2.16
C ASN A 70 13.28 12.83 -2.73
N MET A 71 12.71 13.66 -1.85
CA MET A 71 12.05 14.88 -2.28
C MET A 71 13.04 15.68 -3.14
N ILE A 72 12.72 15.84 -4.43
CA ILE A 72 13.55 16.61 -5.34
C ILE A 72 13.18 18.07 -5.15
N LYS A 73 14.18 18.94 -4.96
CA LYS A 73 13.95 20.38 -4.95
C LYS A 73 13.52 20.80 -6.35
N ILE A 74 12.30 21.30 -6.48
CA ILE A 74 11.79 21.85 -7.73
C ILE A 74 12.49 23.19 -7.97
N GLN A 75 12.94 23.46 -9.21
CA GLN A 75 13.65 24.69 -9.59
C GLN A 75 12.91 25.94 -9.08
N GLU A 76 13.63 26.89 -8.47
CA GLU A 76 13.06 28.18 -8.05
C GLU A 76 12.79 29.05 -9.29
N LEU A 77 11.66 29.76 -9.28
CA LEU A 77 11.25 30.64 -10.37
C LEU A 77 11.92 32.02 -10.22
N SER A 78 12.15 32.68 -11.34
CA SER A 78 12.87 33.95 -11.39
C SER A 78 11.96 35.18 -11.29
N ARG A 79 10.69 35.02 -11.66
CA ARG A 79 9.68 36.09 -11.65
C ARG A 79 8.26 35.53 -11.51
N PRO A 80 7.29 36.36 -11.12
CA PRO A 80 5.88 35.99 -11.14
C PRO A 80 5.39 35.63 -12.54
N TRP A 81 4.31 34.85 -12.61
CA TRP A 81 3.59 34.46 -13.83
C TRP A 81 4.29 33.46 -14.76
N GLU A 82 5.34 32.77 -14.30
CA GLU A 82 6.03 31.74 -15.10
C GLU A 82 5.35 30.37 -15.05
N ILE A 83 4.86 29.97 -13.88
CA ILE A 83 4.16 28.69 -13.68
C ILE A 83 2.98 28.90 -12.73
N PHE A 84 1.82 28.38 -13.14
CA PHE A 84 0.63 28.31 -12.30
C PHE A 84 0.31 26.88 -11.93
N HIS A 85 -0.11 26.68 -10.69
CA HIS A 85 -0.79 25.47 -10.28
C HIS A 85 -2.29 25.69 -10.37
N MET A 86 -2.98 24.73 -10.98
CA MET A 86 -4.43 24.72 -11.10
C MET A 86 -4.97 23.52 -10.35
N ASN A 87 -5.97 23.72 -9.52
CA ASN A 87 -6.63 22.62 -8.82
C ASN A 87 -8.12 22.86 -8.62
N TRP A 88 -8.90 21.79 -8.69
CA TRP A 88 -10.31 21.82 -8.31
C TRP A 88 -10.45 21.49 -6.83
N VAL A 89 -11.08 22.38 -6.08
CA VAL A 89 -11.63 22.08 -4.75
C VAL A 89 -13.09 21.69 -4.96
N THR A 90 -13.45 20.45 -4.65
CA THR A 90 -14.80 19.91 -4.86
C THR A 90 -15.45 19.49 -3.55
N GLY A 91 -16.76 19.27 -3.56
CA GLY A 91 -17.51 18.85 -2.37
C GLY A 91 -17.81 19.99 -1.38
N LEU A 92 -17.77 21.23 -1.84
CA LEU A 92 -18.15 22.39 -1.05
C LEU A 92 -19.68 22.45 -0.86
N PRO A 93 -20.17 23.07 0.22
CA PRO A 93 -21.58 23.40 0.35
C PRO A 93 -22.06 24.18 -0.90
N PRO A 94 -23.23 23.85 -1.47
CA PRO A 94 -23.73 24.54 -2.66
C PRO A 94 -23.90 26.04 -2.41
N GLY A 95 -23.40 26.86 -3.34
CA GLY A 95 -23.41 28.32 -3.21
C GLY A 95 -23.84 29.04 -4.49
N GLY A 96 -24.42 30.23 -4.30
CA GLY A 96 -24.89 31.11 -5.37
C GLY A 96 -26.14 30.59 -6.10
N ASP A 97 -26.61 31.37 -7.08
CA ASP A 97 -27.84 31.08 -7.83
C ASP A 97 -27.73 29.79 -8.65
N GLY A 98 -26.51 29.40 -9.03
CA GLY A 98 -26.23 28.17 -9.78
C GLY A 98 -26.01 26.93 -8.91
N SER A 99 -26.06 27.05 -7.57
CA SER A 99 -25.85 25.93 -6.64
C SER A 99 -24.52 25.18 -6.88
N TYR A 100 -23.45 25.92 -7.16
CA TYR A 100 -22.13 25.35 -7.44
C TYR A 100 -21.49 24.78 -6.18
N ASN A 101 -20.78 23.66 -6.31
CA ASN A 101 -20.14 22.93 -5.19
C ASN A 101 -18.63 22.71 -5.39
N ALA A 102 -18.03 23.44 -6.34
CA ALA A 102 -16.63 23.33 -6.67
C ALA A 102 -16.03 24.70 -7.03
N CYS A 103 -14.74 24.88 -6.74
CA CYS A 103 -13.97 26.07 -7.04
C CYS A 103 -12.69 25.67 -7.77
N LEU A 104 -12.40 26.31 -8.91
CA LEU A 104 -11.12 26.21 -9.58
C LEU A 104 -10.17 27.23 -8.97
N VAL A 105 -9.06 26.78 -8.40
CA VAL A 105 -8.05 27.62 -7.77
C VAL A 105 -6.83 27.71 -8.67
N PHE A 106 -6.36 28.93 -8.90
CA PHE A 106 -5.07 29.19 -9.54
C PHE A 106 -4.09 29.69 -8.48
N VAL A 107 -2.87 29.18 -8.48
CA VAL A 107 -1.78 29.65 -7.59
C VAL A 107 -0.57 29.95 -8.45
N ASP A 108 -0.11 31.20 -8.41
CA ASP A 108 1.19 31.55 -8.99
C ASP A 108 2.29 30.95 -8.11
N ARG A 109 3.13 30.11 -8.72
CA ARG A 109 4.13 29.33 -7.98
C ARG A 109 5.23 30.22 -7.39
N PHE A 110 5.52 31.36 -8.00
CA PHE A 110 6.53 32.30 -7.51
C PHE A 110 6.06 33.01 -6.25
N SER A 111 4.88 33.64 -6.28
CA SER A 111 4.29 34.36 -5.14
C SER A 111 3.65 33.46 -4.09
N GLN A 112 3.40 32.18 -4.41
CA GLN A 112 2.68 31.22 -3.57
C GLN A 112 1.30 31.73 -3.12
N THR A 113 0.73 32.68 -3.88
CA THR A 113 -0.52 33.33 -3.53
C THR A 113 -1.62 32.82 -4.47
N PRO A 114 -2.79 32.44 -3.94
CA PRO A 114 -3.95 32.14 -4.76
C PRO A 114 -4.38 33.38 -5.54
N ILE A 115 -4.58 33.21 -6.83
CA ILE A 115 -5.21 34.19 -7.72
C ILE A 115 -6.63 33.66 -7.90
N LEU A 116 -7.56 34.27 -7.17
CA LEU A 116 -9.00 33.98 -7.28
C LEU A 116 -9.59 34.70 -8.49
#